data_AF-A0A7V8V7P9-F1
#
_entry.id   AF-A0A7V8V7P9-F1
#
_cell.length_a   1.000
_cell.length_b   1.000
_cell.length_c   1.000
_cell.angle_alpha   90.00
_cell.angle_beta   90.00
_cell.angle_gamma   90.00
#
_symmetry.space_group_name_H-M   'P 1'
#
loop_
_entity.id
_entity.type
_entity.pdbx_description
1 polymer ?
#
loop_
_entity_poly.entity_id
_entity_poly.type
_entity_poly.pdbx_seq_one_letter_code
_entity_poly.pdbx_strand_id
1 'polypeptide(L)' 'MVLSPTGKTFVDGKMIPLTDLLASLCGDDRCVNTHVRIFAAAACRFDHLADVFRLCKMHGIANVELVA' A
#
# COMPACT_ATOMS: atom_id res chain seq x y z
N MET A 1 3.67 0.40 -8.02
CA MET A 1 3.39 1.20 -6.81
C MET A 1 4.68 1.25 -6.00
N VAL A 2 5.31 2.42 -5.89
CA VAL A 2 6.64 2.56 -5.27
C VAL A 2 6.44 3.14 -3.87
N LEU A 3 6.92 2.43 -2.84
CA LEU A 3 6.93 2.95 -1.48
C LEU A 3 8.21 3.76 -1.27
N SER A 4 8.05 5.00 -0.82
CA SER A 4 9.17 5.82 -0.41
C SER A 4 9.67 5.38 0.98
N PRO A 5 10.96 5.61 1.30
CA PRO A 5 11.50 5.42 2.64
C PRO A 5 10.88 6.36 3.70
N THR A 6 10.10 7.37 3.29
CA THR A 6 9.41 8.32 4.17
C THR A 6 7.92 8.01 4.38
N GLY A 7 7.44 6.91 3.80
CA GLY A 7 6.06 6.49 3.93
C GLY A 7 5.05 7.13 3.03
N LYS A 8 5.54 7.75 1.96
CA LYS A 8 4.71 8.28 0.91
C LYS A 8 4.60 7.21 -0.18
N THR A 9 3.37 6.92 -0.57
CA THR A 9 3.11 6.01 -1.68
C THR A 9 3.11 6.82 -2.96
N PHE A 10 3.84 6.34 -3.98
CA PHE A 10 3.80 6.89 -5.32
C PHE A 10 2.89 6.05 -6.21
N VAL A 11 1.85 6.70 -6.74
CA VAL A 11 0.94 6.16 -7.76
C VAL A 11 1.04 7.07 -8.97
N ASP A 12 1.39 6.53 -10.13
CA ASP A 12 1.52 7.27 -11.39
C ASP A 12 2.34 8.56 -11.29
N GLY A 13 3.44 8.53 -10.53
CA GLY A 13 4.33 9.68 -10.31
C GLY A 13 3.77 10.76 -9.38
N LYS A 14 2.57 10.59 -8.82
CA LYS A 14 1.98 11.47 -7.80
C LYS A 14 2.21 10.90 -6.41
N MET A 15 2.62 11.76 -5.47
CA MET A 15 2.63 11.43 -4.04
C MET A 15 1.19 11.47 -3.54
N ILE A 16 0.67 10.30 -3.16
CA ILE A 16 -0.67 10.17 -2.57
C ILE A 16 -0.53 9.36 -1.27
N PRO A 17 -1.14 9.79 -0.15
CA PRO A 17 -1.21 8.96 1.04
C PRO A 17 -1.91 7.63 0.73
N LEU A 18 -1.35 6.52 1.20
CA LEU A 18 -1.90 5.19 0.94
C LEU A 18 -3.36 5.07 1.41
N THR A 19 -3.68 5.68 2.55
CA THR A 19 -5.02 5.72 3.13
C THR A 19 -6.03 6.34 2.18
N ASP A 20 -5.68 7.47 1.56
CA ASP A 20 -6.58 8.23 0.70
C ASP A 20 -6.79 7.51 -0.63
N LEU A 21 -5.72 6.89 -1.13
CA LEU A 21 -5.80 6.02 -2.29
C LEU A 21 -6.71 4.81 -2.03
N LEU A 22 -6.52 4.12 -0.91
CA LEU A 22 -7.34 2.95 -0.56
C LEU A 22 -8.80 3.34 -0.32
N ALA A 23 -9.05 4.46 0.35
CA ALA A 23 -10.41 5.00 0.51
C ALA A 23 -11.06 5.32 -0.85
N SER A 24 -10.30 5.90 -1.79
CA SER A 24 -10.79 6.21 -3.13
C SER A 24 -11.02 4.97 -4.00
N LEU A 25 -10.21 3.91 -3.86
CA LEU A 25 -10.32 2.70 -4.66
C LEU A 25 -11.37 1.72 -4.12
N CYS A 26 -11.50 1.64 -2.79
CA CYS A 26 -12.38 0.68 -2.13
C CYS A 26 -13.77 1.28 -1.84
N GLY A 27 -13.87 2.59 -1.58
CA GLY A 27 -15.13 3.18 -1.11
C GLY A 27 -15.63 2.49 0.17
N ASP A 28 -16.93 2.20 0.24
CA ASP A 28 -17.55 1.45 1.34
C ASP A 28 -17.44 -0.08 1.17
N ASP A 29 -17.10 -0.55 -0.03
CA ASP A 29 -16.93 -1.97 -0.32
C ASP A 29 -15.51 -2.43 0.04
N ARG A 30 -15.41 -3.52 0.77
CA ARG A 30 -14.10 -4.12 1.11
C ARG A 30 -13.40 -4.54 -0.19
N CYS A 31 -12.13 -4.17 -0.34
CA CYS A 31 -11.31 -4.45 -1.53
C CYS A 31 -10.84 -5.93 -1.60
N VAL A 32 -11.76 -6.88 -1.47
CA VAL A 32 -11.43 -8.31 -1.32
C VAL A 32 -10.74 -8.88 -2.57
N ASN A 33 -11.12 -8.39 -3.74
CA ASN A 33 -10.54 -8.82 -5.03
C ASN A 33 -9.33 -7.98 -5.47
N THR A 34 -8.92 -6.99 -4.68
CA THR A 34 -7.77 -6.15 -5.01
C THR A 34 -6.47 -6.88 -4.72
N HIS A 35 -5.51 -6.77 -5.62
CA HIS A 35 -4.16 -7.30 -5.46
C HIS A 35 -3.18 -6.14 -5.31
N VAL A 36 -2.37 -6.16 -4.26
CA VAL A 36 -1.39 -5.11 -3.97
C VAL A 36 0.01 -5.69 -4.01
N ARG A 37 0.86 -5.09 -4.85
CA ARG A 37 2.29 -5.43 -4.97
C ARG A 37 3.12 -4.29 -4.38
N ILE A 38 3.82 -4.61 -3.31
CA ILE A 38 4.66 -3.70 -2.53
C ILE A 38 6.07 -3.77 -3.12
N PHE A 39 6.54 -2.65 -3.67
CA PHE A 39 7.94 -2.49 -4.12
C PHE A 39 8.65 -1.59 -3.11
N ALA A 40 9.59 -2.17 -2.37
CA ALA A 40 10.34 -1.47 -1.34
C ALA A 40 11.83 -1.49 -1.70
N ALA A 41 12.45 -0.30 -1.72
CA ALA A 41 13.90 -0.21 -1.85
C ALA A 41 14.59 -0.79 -0.61
N ALA A 42 15.86 -1.21 -0.73
CA ALA A 42 16.63 -1.76 0.38
C ALA A 42 16.73 -0.83 1.61
N ALA A 43 16.58 0.49 1.41
CA ALA A 43 16.57 1.48 2.49
C ALA A 43 15.19 1.64 3.18
N CYS A 44 14.16 0.92 2.73
CA CYS A 44 12.84 0.97 3.34
C CYS A 44 12.86 0.26 4.69
N ARG A 45 12.39 0.96 5.73
CA ARG A 45 12.35 0.39 7.08
C ARG A 45 11.23 -0.64 7.20
N PHE A 46 11.49 -1.68 7.98
CA PHE A 46 10.54 -2.78 8.16
C PHE A 46 9.22 -2.36 8.82
N ASP A 47 9.27 -1.44 9.80
CA ASP A 47 8.08 -0.87 10.44
C ASP A 47 7.15 -0.20 9.43
N HIS A 48 7.73 0.51 8.46
CA HIS A 48 6.99 1.12 7.38
C HIS A 48 6.26 0.09 6.52
N LEU A 49 6.96 -0.99 6.18
CA LEU A 49 6.39 -2.07 5.37
C LEU A 49 5.25 -2.80 6.11
N ALA A 50 5.40 -2.99 7.42
CA ALA A 50 4.38 -3.57 8.28
C ALA A 50 3.12 -2.68 8.35
N ASP A 51 3.28 -1.36 8.44
CA ASP A 51 2.15 -0.43 8.44
C ASP A 51 1.38 -0.43 7.11
N VAL A 52 2.07 -0.47 5.98
CA VAL A 52 1.45 -0.61 4.65
C VAL A 52 0.64 -1.90 4.59
N PHE A 53 1.24 -3.02 5.03
CA PHE A 53 0.58 -4.32 5.01
C PHE A 53 -0.68 -4.31 5.89
N ARG A 54 -0.58 -3.72 7.09
CA ARG A 54 -1.70 -3.56 8.03
C ARG A 54 -2.82 -2.72 7.42
N LEU A 55 -2.50 -1.60 6.77
CA LEU A 55 -3.47 -0.75 6.09
C LEU A 55 -4.24 -1.51 5.01
N CYS A 56 -3.53 -2.25 4.15
CA CYS A 56 -4.18 -3.07 3.13
C CYS A 56 -5.15 -4.09 3.74
N LYS A 57 -4.74 -4.76 4.83
CA LYS A 57 -5.60 -5.74 5.52
C LYS A 57 -6.83 -5.12 6.17
N MET A 58 -6.72 -3.91 6.74
CA MET A 58 -7.88 -3.19 7.29
C MET A 58 -8.93 -2.86 6.22
N HIS A 59 -8.50 -2.61 4.98
CA HIS A 59 -9.41 -2.41 3.84
C HIS A 59 -9.88 -3.71 3.17
N GLY A 60 -9.62 -4.86 3.79
CA GLY A 60 -10.09 -6.17 3.32
C GLY A 60 -9.28 -6.75 2.16
N ILE A 61 -8.11 -6.20 1.85
CA ILE A 61 -7.26 -6.69 0.76
C ILE A 61 -6.64 -8.02 1.17
N ALA A 62 -7.09 -9.10 0.54
CA ALA A 62 -6.61 -10.44 0.86
C ALA A 62 -5.20 -10.68 0.31
N ASN A 63 -4.91 -10.18 -0.90
CA ASN A 63 -3.69 -10.48 -1.63
C ASN A 63 -2.72 -9.30 -1.60
N VAL A 64 -1.75 -9.35 -0.69
CA VAL A 64 -0.68 -8.35 -0.55
C VAL A 64 0.65 -9.09 -0.65
N GLU A 65 1.45 -8.73 -1.66
CA GLU A 65 2.72 -9.38 -1.95
C GLU A 65 3.86 -8.37 -1.90
N LEU A 66 4.95 -8.75 -1.23
CA LEU A 66 6.22 -8.03 -1.30
C LEU A 66 6.99 -8.52 -2.53
N VAL A 67 7.36 -7.62 -3.42
CA VAL A 67 8.18 -7.92 -4.59
C VAL A 67 9.61 -7.48 -4.29
N ALA A 68 10.52 -8.45 -4.26
CA ALA A 68 11.96 -8.27 -4.06
C ALA A 68 12.68 -7.89 -5.37
#